data_AF-A0A5B0HHG6-F1
#
_entry.id   AF-A0A5B0HHG6-F1
#
_cell.length_a   1.000
_cell.length_b   1.000
_cell.length_c   1.000
_cell.angle_alpha   90.00
_cell.angle_beta   90.00
_cell.angle_gamma   90.00
#
_symmetry.space_group_name_H-M   'P 1'
#
loop_
_entity.id
_entity.type
_entity.pdbx_description
1 polymer ?
#
loop_
_entity_poly.entity_id
_entity_poly.type
_entity_poly.pdbx_seq_one_letter_code
_entity_poly.pdbx_strand_id
1 'polypeptide(L)'
;MKNLLMRIALPVVLAASVVQVAVAADAMAQSNSVAATAWNKGSRFRPDEVAVLFVMGQSNSAGLNGLPADLTLTGASGAGTGDGMPAPNVWGIRNDGWGNITGNADGSGAPFTQPISSIDHVSWVNWTDSTSSDMNLGYYGGSGNAANFAAYAWQSAINAGEPLPDLYIVHIGWGSQGVDVADDAFSGCCGWTMHGVNLWQPMLDASKTPTYALAPFARRMMYLGLKQILATGKKPRILGLEWNQWEAEAAPLNTAGNATTIRRAPQNYAQLFSSFFAAVGSTFPVMIVKPLSVAYDNVTNGIAPYNPAALESMQKVFGGFIEANSRVFSFVDASKSPDWNGRPPGFGIFDGGTLGGGDGSVHYNLDTQKWFGEQALAACLGQSRVCGPRVDNLPRRLPN
;
A
#
# COMPACT_ATOMS: atom_id res chain seq x y z
N MET A 1 -28.79 6.77 17.88
CA MET A 1 -27.57 7.62 17.80
C MET A 1 -26.36 6.93 17.11
N LYS A 2 -26.48 5.71 16.55
CA LYS A 2 -25.36 4.96 15.94
C LYS A 2 -25.03 5.31 14.46
N ASN A 3 -25.93 5.98 13.73
CA ASN A 3 -25.73 6.36 12.32
C ASN A 3 -25.37 7.84 12.10
N LEU A 4 -25.20 8.62 13.17
CA LEU A 4 -24.94 10.07 13.06
C LEU A 4 -23.44 10.38 12.95
N LEU A 5 -22.57 9.60 13.61
CA LEU A 5 -21.12 9.82 13.60
C LEU A 5 -20.48 9.53 12.24
N MET A 6 -20.92 8.49 11.52
CA MET A 6 -20.46 8.23 10.13
C MET A 6 -20.89 9.32 9.15
N ARG A 7 -22.05 9.96 9.36
CA ARG A 7 -22.52 11.09 8.53
C ARG A 7 -21.79 12.40 8.79
N ILE A 8 -21.03 12.52 9.89
CA ILE A 8 -20.27 13.74 10.24
C ILE A 8 -18.78 13.60 9.88
N ALA A 9 -18.22 12.39 9.90
CA ALA A 9 -16.83 12.16 9.47
C ALA A 9 -16.64 12.21 7.94
N LEU A 10 -17.65 11.77 7.17
CA LEU A 10 -17.57 11.68 5.72
C LEU A 10 -17.58 13.03 4.96
N PRO A 11 -18.32 14.07 5.40
CA PRO A 11 -18.18 15.41 4.85
C PRO A 11 -16.79 15.99 5.05
N VAL A 12 -15.98 15.52 6.01
CA VAL A 12 -14.59 16.00 6.18
C VAL A 12 -13.67 15.43 5.08
N VAL A 13 -13.91 14.19 4.64
CA VAL A 13 -13.19 13.58 3.49
C VAL A 13 -13.54 14.31 2.19
N LEU A 14 -14.80 14.76 2.03
CA LEU A 14 -15.27 15.50 0.86
C LEU A 14 -14.99 17.01 0.92
N ALA A 15 -14.99 17.62 2.11
CA ALA A 15 -14.77 19.07 2.30
C ALA A 15 -13.29 19.46 2.28
N ALA A 16 -12.37 18.58 2.70
CA ALA A 16 -10.93 18.81 2.55
C ALA A 16 -10.47 18.80 1.08
N SER A 17 -11.34 18.38 0.14
CA SER A 17 -11.11 18.43 -1.31
C SER A 17 -11.62 19.73 -1.96
N VAL A 18 -12.22 20.65 -1.19
CA VAL A 18 -12.73 21.94 -1.71
C VAL A 18 -11.67 23.03 -1.52
N VAL A 19 -10.49 22.82 -2.09
CA VAL A 19 -9.58 23.93 -2.42
C VAL A 19 -9.91 24.33 -3.85
N GLN A 20 -10.69 25.41 -3.95
CA GLN A 20 -11.02 26.20 -5.15
C GLN A 20 -10.28 25.81 -6.43
N VAL A 21 -10.93 25.03 -7.30
CA VAL A 21 -10.65 25.07 -8.73
C VAL A 21 -11.86 25.74 -9.38
N ALA A 22 -11.69 27.01 -9.71
CA ALA A 22 -12.65 27.77 -10.47
C ALA A 22 -12.97 27.03 -11.78
N VAL A 23 -14.27 26.88 -12.04
CA VAL A 23 -14.82 26.45 -13.31
C VAL A 23 -14.55 27.55 -14.32
N ALA A 24 -13.44 27.47 -15.05
CA ALA A 24 -13.18 28.30 -16.23
C ALA A 24 -12.04 27.70 -17.06
N ALA A 25 -12.41 26.95 -18.11
CA ALA A 25 -11.83 27.01 -19.46
C ALA A 25 -12.36 25.84 -20.30
N ASP A 26 -13.68 25.77 -20.49
CA ASP A 26 -14.19 25.32 -21.78
C ASP A 26 -13.99 26.48 -22.77
N ALA A 27 -13.53 26.15 -23.97
CA ALA A 27 -13.13 27.07 -25.05
C ALA A 27 -11.74 27.71 -24.91
N MET A 28 -10.68 26.94 -25.21
CA MET A 28 -9.59 27.34 -26.14
C MET A 28 -8.47 26.28 -26.10
N ALA A 29 -8.68 25.18 -26.82
CA ALA A 29 -7.61 24.27 -27.22
C ALA A 29 -7.94 23.68 -28.60
N GLN A 30 -8.27 24.56 -29.54
CA GLN A 30 -8.13 24.27 -30.96
C GLN A 30 -6.85 24.97 -31.43
N SER A 31 -6.02 24.21 -32.14
CA SER A 31 -4.69 24.51 -32.68
C SER A 31 -3.51 24.06 -31.81
N ASN A 32 -2.62 23.31 -32.48
CA ASN A 32 -1.33 22.76 -32.03
C ASN A 32 -1.35 21.34 -31.45
N SER A 33 -1.58 20.35 -32.31
CA SER A 33 -0.46 19.49 -32.75
C SER A 33 -0.96 18.41 -33.71
N VAL A 34 -0.56 18.55 -34.97
CA VAL A 34 -0.63 17.52 -36.02
C VAL A 34 0.48 16.46 -35.78
N ALA A 35 0.72 16.11 -34.51
CA ALA A 35 1.70 15.11 -34.07
C ALA A 35 1.10 14.08 -33.08
N ALA A 36 -0.22 14.10 -32.89
CA ALA A 36 -0.96 13.00 -32.28
C ALA A 36 -1.34 11.97 -33.36
N THR A 37 -0.33 11.41 -34.03
CA THR A 37 -0.51 10.32 -34.98
C THR A 37 -0.96 9.08 -34.22
N ALA A 38 -2.21 8.66 -34.47
CA ALA A 38 -2.80 7.39 -34.10
C ALA A 38 -2.56 6.93 -32.65
N TRP A 39 -3.40 7.37 -31.72
CA TRP A 39 -3.59 6.61 -30.48
C TRP A 39 -4.08 5.22 -30.88
N ASN A 40 -3.21 4.21 -30.74
CA ASN A 40 -3.51 2.84 -31.14
C ASN A 40 -4.83 2.42 -30.48
N LYS A 41 -5.82 2.10 -31.31
CA LYS A 41 -7.15 1.69 -30.89
C LYS A 41 -7.00 0.46 -29.97
N GLY A 42 -7.07 0.67 -28.66
CA GLY A 42 -6.86 -0.37 -27.64
C GLY A 42 -5.80 -0.09 -26.56
N SER A 43 -4.97 0.97 -26.69
CA SER A 43 -3.99 1.34 -25.65
C SER A 43 -4.69 1.88 -24.40
N ARG A 44 -4.40 1.28 -23.23
CA ARG A 44 -4.94 1.71 -21.93
C ARG A 44 -4.27 2.96 -21.39
N PHE A 45 -3.04 3.23 -21.84
CA PHE A 45 -2.21 4.34 -21.40
C PHE A 45 -1.90 5.28 -22.58
N ARG A 46 -1.66 6.55 -22.25
CA ARG A 46 -1.07 7.50 -23.19
C ARG A 46 0.45 7.29 -23.27
N PRO A 47 1.12 7.68 -24.37
CA PRO A 47 2.57 7.49 -24.51
C PRO A 47 3.42 8.24 -23.45
N ASP A 48 2.87 9.29 -22.85
CA ASP A 48 3.49 10.05 -21.77
C ASP A 48 3.19 9.48 -20.37
N GLU A 49 2.35 8.45 -20.26
CA GLU A 49 1.94 7.90 -18.97
C GLU A 49 2.85 6.77 -18.48
N VAL A 50 2.95 6.68 -17.16
CA VAL A 50 3.51 5.53 -16.43
C VAL A 50 2.51 5.08 -15.37
N ALA A 51 2.51 3.80 -15.03
CA ALA A 51 1.62 3.28 -13.99
C ALA A 51 2.24 3.46 -12.60
N VAL A 52 1.43 3.80 -11.60
CA VAL A 52 1.87 3.88 -10.20
C VAL A 52 0.93 3.08 -9.31
N LEU A 53 1.50 2.19 -8.50
CA LEU A 53 0.77 1.40 -7.49
C LEU A 53 1.30 1.73 -6.09
N PHE A 54 0.39 1.92 -5.15
CA PHE A 54 0.73 2.04 -3.74
C PHE A 54 0.33 0.73 -3.03
N VAL A 55 1.22 0.18 -2.22
CA VAL A 55 0.94 -1.00 -1.38
C VAL A 55 1.35 -0.66 0.04
N MET A 56 0.42 -0.68 0.98
CA MET A 56 0.68 -0.25 2.36
C MET A 56 0.05 -1.14 3.42
N GLY A 57 0.64 -1.11 4.62
CA GLY A 57 0.18 -1.89 5.77
C GLY A 57 0.75 -3.31 5.84
N GLN A 58 1.35 -3.81 4.75
CA GLN A 58 1.93 -5.15 4.64
C GLN A 58 3.42 -5.16 4.97
N SER A 59 3.86 -5.99 5.94
CA SER A 59 5.28 -6.09 6.35
C SER A 59 5.89 -7.48 6.13
N ASN A 60 5.55 -8.45 6.97
CA ASN A 60 6.01 -9.84 6.97
C ASN A 60 5.00 -10.78 6.30
N SER A 61 4.36 -10.30 5.23
CA SER A 61 3.38 -11.04 4.41
C SER A 61 3.81 -12.48 4.16
N ALA A 62 2.94 -13.47 4.35
CA ALA A 62 3.25 -14.90 4.26
C ALA A 62 4.24 -15.47 5.29
N GLY A 63 4.37 -14.84 6.47
CA GLY A 63 5.08 -15.44 7.59
C GLY A 63 6.59 -15.55 7.36
N LEU A 64 7.19 -14.51 6.75
CA LEU A 64 8.63 -14.43 6.42
C LEU A 64 9.10 -15.44 5.34
N ASN A 65 8.17 -16.00 4.57
CA ASN A 65 8.54 -16.85 3.44
C ASN A 65 8.86 -15.98 2.21
N GLY A 66 10.07 -16.15 1.68
CA GLY A 66 10.50 -15.47 0.46
C GLY A 66 9.72 -15.92 -0.78
N LEU A 67 9.81 -15.13 -1.85
CA LEU A 67 9.25 -15.56 -3.14
C LEU A 67 9.98 -16.79 -3.68
N PRO A 68 9.25 -17.69 -4.38
CA PRO A 68 9.86 -18.67 -5.26
C PRO A 68 10.77 -18.00 -6.31
N ALA A 69 11.86 -18.69 -6.68
CA ALA A 69 12.87 -18.14 -7.59
C ALA A 69 12.32 -17.82 -9.00
N ASP A 70 11.37 -18.61 -9.48
CA ASP A 70 10.66 -18.43 -10.75
C ASP A 70 9.68 -17.26 -10.73
N LEU A 71 9.29 -16.78 -9.54
CA LEU A 71 8.43 -15.61 -9.34
C LEU A 71 9.22 -14.38 -8.88
N THR A 72 10.55 -14.48 -8.89
CA THR A 72 11.45 -13.36 -8.65
C THR A 72 11.81 -12.73 -9.98
N LEU A 73 11.51 -11.44 -10.14
CA LEU A 73 12.01 -10.70 -11.29
C LEU A 73 13.54 -10.68 -11.22
N THR A 74 14.18 -11.10 -12.30
CA THR A 74 15.63 -11.00 -12.48
C THR A 74 15.89 -10.24 -13.78
N GLY A 75 16.88 -9.35 -13.73
CA GLY A 75 17.36 -8.57 -14.86
C GLY A 75 18.86 -8.80 -14.93
N ALA A 76 19.40 -8.91 -16.14
CA ALA A 76 20.82 -9.14 -16.33
C ALA A 76 21.65 -7.99 -15.74
N SER A 77 22.08 -8.13 -14.48
CA SER A 77 23.21 -7.39 -13.92
C SER A 77 24.49 -7.91 -14.55
N GLY A 78 24.67 -7.63 -15.83
CA GLY A 78 25.82 -8.11 -16.58
C GLY A 78 25.96 -7.35 -17.90
N ALA A 79 26.76 -6.29 -17.88
CA ALA A 79 27.41 -5.83 -19.10
C ALA A 79 28.33 -6.96 -19.58
N GLY A 80 27.82 -7.87 -20.40
CA GLY A 80 28.61 -8.96 -20.95
C GLY A 80 27.80 -10.22 -21.23
N THR A 81 27.62 -10.50 -22.51
CA THR A 81 27.37 -11.80 -23.15
C THR A 81 26.06 -12.54 -22.85
N GLY A 82 25.18 -12.53 -23.86
CA GLY A 82 24.38 -13.69 -24.27
C GLY A 82 23.08 -13.94 -23.50
N ASP A 83 21.95 -13.82 -24.20
CA ASP A 83 20.65 -14.42 -23.87
C ASP A 83 19.90 -13.96 -22.60
N GLY A 84 20.37 -12.92 -21.89
CA GLY A 84 19.66 -12.34 -20.76
C GLY A 84 18.37 -11.60 -21.17
N MET A 85 17.26 -11.86 -20.47
CA MET A 85 16.03 -11.06 -20.61
C MET A 85 16.33 -9.57 -20.30
N PRO A 86 15.71 -8.62 -21.03
CA PRO A 86 15.82 -7.20 -20.71
C PRO A 86 15.45 -6.93 -19.25
N ALA A 87 16.09 -5.93 -18.62
CA ALA A 87 15.68 -5.49 -17.29
C ALA A 87 14.17 -5.17 -17.29
N PRO A 88 13.42 -5.56 -16.25
CA PRO A 88 11.97 -5.41 -16.25
C PRO A 88 11.59 -3.93 -16.22
N ASN A 89 10.44 -3.61 -16.80
CA ASN A 89 9.84 -2.29 -16.79
C ASN A 89 9.06 -2.05 -15.48
N VAL A 90 9.66 -2.45 -14.36
CA VAL A 90 9.09 -2.30 -13.02
C VAL A 90 10.12 -1.68 -12.10
N TRP A 91 9.68 -0.70 -11.32
CA TRP A 91 10.52 0.17 -10.52
C TRP A 91 10.04 0.22 -9.06
N GLY A 92 10.97 0.10 -8.13
CA GLY A 92 10.76 0.33 -6.71
C GLY A 92 11.37 1.67 -6.27
N ILE A 93 10.79 2.28 -5.24
CA ILE A 93 11.32 3.54 -4.69
C ILE A 93 12.39 3.26 -3.63
N ARG A 94 13.48 4.03 -3.65
CA ARG A 94 14.48 4.08 -2.56
C ARG A 94 14.48 5.44 -1.90
N ASN A 95 14.69 5.42 -0.59
CA ASN A 95 14.91 6.62 0.21
C ASN A 95 16.40 6.97 0.23
N ASP A 96 16.91 7.54 -0.86
CA ASP A 96 18.32 7.91 -0.98
C ASP A 96 18.76 9.01 -0.01
N GLY A 97 17.83 9.89 0.37
CA GLY A 97 18.11 10.99 1.30
C GLY A 97 18.55 10.52 2.69
N TRP A 98 18.26 9.27 3.05
CA TRP A 98 18.52 8.72 4.39
C TRP A 98 19.42 7.49 4.42
N GLY A 99 19.97 7.05 3.29
CA GLY A 99 20.48 5.68 3.18
C GLY A 99 19.34 4.68 3.38
N ASN A 100 19.59 3.39 3.08
CA ASN A 100 18.61 2.35 3.43
C ASN A 100 18.22 2.54 4.91
N ILE A 101 16.94 2.33 5.23
CA ILE A 101 16.53 2.09 6.62
C ILE A 101 17.17 0.75 7.00
N THR A 102 18.47 0.73 7.27
CA THR A 102 19.21 -0.42 7.81
C THR A 102 19.00 -0.55 9.32
N GLY A 103 18.19 0.31 9.92
CA GLY A 103 17.99 0.36 11.36
C GLY A 103 16.60 -0.11 11.78
N ASN A 104 16.32 -1.42 11.71
CA ASN A 104 15.49 -2.18 12.68
C ASN A 104 15.06 -3.57 12.21
N ALA A 105 15.96 -4.39 11.68
CA ALA A 105 15.59 -5.79 11.40
C ALA A 105 15.07 -6.53 12.66
N ASP A 106 15.56 -6.14 13.84
CA ASP A 106 15.19 -6.67 15.15
C ASP A 106 14.38 -5.67 16.00
N GLY A 107 14.08 -4.50 15.45
CA GLY A 107 13.43 -3.42 16.19
C GLY A 107 14.29 -2.72 17.24
N SER A 108 15.58 -2.99 17.48
CA SER A 108 16.36 -2.48 18.63
C SER A 108 16.90 -1.03 18.55
N GLY A 109 16.87 -0.40 17.38
CA GLY A 109 17.27 0.98 17.09
C GLY A 109 16.11 1.93 16.75
N ALA A 110 16.42 3.21 16.51
CA ALA A 110 15.45 4.18 16.01
C ALA A 110 15.41 4.15 14.46
N PRO A 111 14.28 3.83 13.80
CA PRO A 111 14.16 3.74 12.35
C PRO A 111 14.17 5.10 11.65
N PHE A 112 14.17 6.21 12.39
CA PHE A 112 14.23 7.56 11.82
C PHE A 112 15.13 8.45 12.70
N THR A 113 16.43 8.52 12.39
CA THR A 113 17.41 9.37 13.10
C THR A 113 17.37 10.83 12.65
N GLN A 114 16.58 11.14 11.63
CA GLN A 114 16.37 12.48 11.09
C GLN A 114 14.86 12.78 11.01
N PRO A 115 14.44 14.05 10.91
CA PRO A 115 13.02 14.38 10.71
C PRO A 115 12.55 13.96 9.31
N ILE A 116 11.37 13.35 9.16
CA ILE A 116 10.81 12.95 7.85
C ILE A 116 10.77 14.14 6.87
N SER A 117 10.57 15.35 7.39
CA SER A 117 10.61 16.59 6.61
C SER A 117 11.95 16.88 5.92
N SER A 118 13.05 16.29 6.39
CA SER A 118 14.40 16.45 5.82
C SER A 118 14.62 15.64 4.53
N ILE A 119 13.81 14.61 4.26
CA ILE A 119 13.95 13.81 3.04
C ILE A 119 13.53 14.68 1.86
N ASP A 120 14.45 15.13 1.02
CA ASP A 120 14.18 16.08 -0.07
C ASP A 120 14.21 15.46 -1.47
N HIS A 121 14.73 14.24 -1.59
CA HIS A 121 14.77 13.44 -2.81
C HIS A 121 14.56 11.95 -2.53
N VAL A 122 14.20 11.23 -3.58
CA VAL A 122 14.10 9.76 -3.65
C VAL A 122 14.71 9.31 -4.98
N SER A 123 14.92 8.01 -5.15
CA SER A 123 15.18 7.43 -6.46
C SER A 123 14.25 6.29 -6.80
N TRP A 124 14.11 6.04 -8.09
CA TRP A 124 13.49 4.85 -8.63
C TRP A 124 14.60 3.92 -9.10
N VAL A 125 14.59 2.69 -8.60
CA VAL A 125 15.53 1.64 -8.99
C VAL A 125 14.77 0.52 -9.66
N ASN A 126 15.44 -0.22 -10.55
CA ASN A 126 14.80 -1.36 -11.17
C ASN A 126 14.44 -2.38 -10.09
N TRP A 127 13.30 -3.06 -10.23
CA TRP A 127 12.85 -4.09 -9.29
C TRP A 127 13.87 -5.23 -9.11
N THR A 128 14.78 -5.39 -10.08
CA THR A 128 15.83 -6.43 -10.09
C THR A 128 17.16 -6.00 -9.46
N ASP A 129 17.34 -4.70 -9.22
CA ASP A 129 18.53 -4.16 -8.57
C ASP A 129 18.48 -4.30 -7.03
N SER A 130 17.44 -4.96 -6.52
CA SER A 130 17.30 -5.40 -5.13
C SER A 130 16.81 -6.85 -5.11
N THR A 131 16.84 -7.51 -3.96
CA THR A 131 15.93 -8.65 -3.83
C THR A 131 14.50 -8.08 -3.88
N SER A 132 13.55 -8.76 -4.54
CA SER A 132 12.13 -8.33 -4.53
C SER A 132 11.63 -8.06 -3.11
N SER A 133 12.20 -8.79 -2.16
CA SER A 133 11.96 -8.71 -0.73
C SER A 133 12.47 -7.43 -0.03
N ASP A 134 13.34 -6.64 -0.68
CA ASP A 134 13.96 -5.40 -0.15
C ASP A 134 13.26 -4.11 -0.59
N MET A 135 12.16 -4.17 -1.34
CA MET A 135 11.44 -2.98 -1.83
C MET A 135 10.45 -2.37 -0.81
N ASN A 136 10.30 -2.99 0.36
CA ASN A 136 9.50 -2.43 1.44
C ASN A 136 10.29 -1.39 2.24
N LEU A 137 9.93 -0.12 2.13
CA LEU A 137 10.60 0.94 2.90
C LEU A 137 10.26 0.91 4.40
N GLY A 138 9.25 0.15 4.81
CA GLY A 138 8.82 0.04 6.21
C GLY A 138 9.40 -1.15 6.96
N TYR A 139 9.98 -2.16 6.33
CA TYR A 139 10.46 -3.34 7.05
C TYR A 139 11.60 -4.03 6.29
N TYR A 140 12.64 -4.44 7.04
CA TYR A 140 13.79 -5.18 6.53
C TYR A 140 13.69 -6.63 7.02
N GLY A 141 13.68 -7.60 6.12
CA GLY A 141 13.48 -9.01 6.50
C GLY A 141 12.92 -9.91 5.41
N GLY A 142 12.60 -9.34 4.24
CA GLY A 142 12.39 -10.05 3.00
C GLY A 142 11.30 -11.13 3.01
N SER A 143 10.06 -10.74 2.68
CA SER A 143 8.94 -11.68 2.55
C SER A 143 8.15 -11.47 1.27
N GLY A 144 7.66 -12.56 0.68
CA GLY A 144 6.77 -12.50 -0.48
C GLY A 144 5.47 -11.77 -0.13
N ASN A 145 5.10 -10.77 -0.92
CA ASN A 145 3.99 -9.86 -0.63
C ASN A 145 3.25 -9.47 -1.91
N ALA A 146 2.09 -8.83 -1.78
CA ALA A 146 1.27 -8.42 -2.92
C ALA A 146 2.02 -7.48 -3.89
N ALA A 147 2.91 -6.60 -3.41
CA ALA A 147 3.69 -5.72 -4.28
C ALA A 147 4.64 -6.51 -5.20
N ASN A 148 5.30 -7.54 -4.66
CA ASN A 148 6.16 -8.44 -5.43
C ASN A 148 5.39 -9.16 -6.53
N PHE A 149 4.21 -9.69 -6.20
CA PHE A 149 3.39 -10.39 -7.17
C PHE A 149 2.75 -9.45 -8.19
N ALA A 150 2.39 -8.22 -7.80
CA ALA A 150 1.95 -7.19 -8.73
C ALA A 150 3.08 -6.81 -9.71
N ALA A 151 4.31 -6.64 -9.22
CA ALA A 151 5.49 -6.42 -10.07
C ALA A 151 5.67 -7.55 -11.09
N TYR A 152 5.65 -8.80 -10.62
CA TYR A 152 5.78 -9.97 -11.49
C TYR A 152 4.65 -10.07 -12.53
N ALA A 153 3.39 -9.86 -12.11
CA ALA A 153 2.24 -9.92 -12.99
C ALA A 153 2.27 -8.82 -14.07
N TRP A 154 2.70 -7.61 -13.72
CA TRP A 154 2.85 -6.51 -14.68
C TRP A 154 3.91 -6.82 -15.74
N GLN A 155 5.09 -7.29 -15.31
CA GLN A 155 6.15 -7.67 -16.24
C GLN A 155 5.73 -8.86 -17.11
N SER A 156 5.01 -9.83 -16.54
CA SER A 156 4.47 -10.97 -17.29
C SER A 156 3.52 -10.53 -18.39
N ALA A 157 2.67 -9.53 -18.13
CA ALA A 157 1.79 -8.95 -19.15
C ALA A 157 2.58 -8.25 -20.28
N ILE A 158 3.63 -7.49 -19.94
CA ILE A 158 4.54 -6.90 -20.94
C ILE A 158 5.20 -7.98 -21.79
N ASN A 159 5.72 -9.03 -21.17
CA ASN A 159 6.36 -10.16 -21.86
C ASN A 159 5.38 -10.90 -22.78
N ALA A 160 4.09 -10.93 -22.43
CA ALA A 160 3.02 -11.46 -23.27
C ALA A 160 2.61 -10.52 -24.43
N GLY A 161 3.25 -9.37 -24.57
CA GLY A 161 3.03 -8.41 -25.66
C GLY A 161 1.97 -7.35 -25.37
N GLU A 162 1.47 -7.23 -24.13
CA GLU A 162 0.58 -6.12 -23.77
C GLU A 162 1.38 -4.80 -23.82
N PRO A 163 0.86 -3.75 -24.50
CA PRO A 163 1.55 -2.47 -24.64
C PRO A 163 1.40 -1.62 -23.36
N LEU A 164 1.97 -2.09 -22.26
CA LEU A 164 1.94 -1.43 -20.97
C LEU A 164 3.18 -0.55 -20.78
N PRO A 165 3.05 0.62 -20.11
CA PRO A 165 4.19 1.41 -19.71
C PRO A 165 4.90 0.78 -18.51
N ASP A 166 5.98 1.42 -18.08
CA ASP A 166 6.64 1.13 -16.80
C ASP A 166 5.66 1.20 -15.61
N LEU A 167 5.84 0.29 -14.66
CA LEU A 167 5.15 0.30 -13.36
C LEU A 167 6.09 0.78 -12.25
N TYR A 168 5.63 1.75 -11.49
CA TYR A 168 6.32 2.30 -10.33
C TYR A 168 5.55 1.92 -9.06
N ILE A 169 6.19 1.22 -8.11
CA ILE A 169 5.54 0.76 -6.89
C ILE A 169 6.17 1.44 -5.67
N VAL A 170 5.32 2.01 -4.81
CA VAL A 170 5.72 2.44 -3.46
C VAL A 170 5.14 1.43 -2.47
N HIS A 171 6.01 0.66 -1.83
CA HIS A 171 5.64 -0.32 -0.81
C HIS A 171 6.14 0.12 0.56
N ILE A 172 5.22 0.29 1.51
CA ILE A 172 5.52 0.70 2.89
C ILE A 172 4.64 -0.09 3.85
N GLY A 173 5.24 -0.96 4.66
CA GLY A 173 4.53 -1.60 5.76
C GLY A 173 5.43 -2.07 6.88
N TRP A 174 4.86 -2.08 8.09
CA TRP A 174 5.50 -2.48 9.33
C TRP A 174 4.52 -3.34 10.15
N GLY A 175 5.02 -4.40 10.80
CA GLY A 175 4.19 -5.39 11.50
C GLY A 175 3.60 -4.86 12.81
N SER A 176 2.40 -5.32 13.16
CA SER A 176 1.75 -4.98 14.44
C SER A 176 1.59 -3.47 14.69
N GLN A 177 1.28 -2.68 13.65
CA GLN A 177 1.08 -1.22 13.78
C GLN A 177 -0.33 -0.81 13.42
N GLY A 178 -1.10 -0.26 14.38
CA GLY A 178 -2.40 0.35 14.14
C GLY A 178 -2.33 1.84 13.79
N VAL A 179 -3.51 2.43 13.65
CA VAL A 179 -3.78 3.83 13.33
C VAL A 179 -4.25 4.60 14.57
N ASP A 180 -4.84 3.96 15.59
CA ASP A 180 -5.29 4.65 16.81
C ASP A 180 -4.16 4.91 17.82
N VAL A 181 -4.17 6.08 18.47
CA VAL A 181 -3.18 6.45 19.50
C VAL A 181 -3.26 5.59 20.76
N ALA A 182 -4.41 4.99 21.05
CA ALA A 182 -4.63 4.18 22.26
C ALA A 182 -4.32 2.69 22.05
N ASP A 183 -4.01 2.28 20.82
CA ASP A 183 -3.39 1.00 20.60
C ASP A 183 -1.91 1.13 21.01
N ASP A 184 -1.66 0.63 22.21
CA ASP A 184 -0.35 0.57 22.82
C ASP A 184 0.40 -0.55 22.10
N ALA A 185 1.30 -0.18 21.19
CA ALA A 185 2.13 -1.11 20.45
C ALA A 185 3.05 -1.88 21.42
N PHE A 186 2.49 -2.85 22.14
CA PHE A 186 3.23 -3.70 23.05
C PHE A 186 4.05 -4.65 22.20
N SER A 187 5.36 -4.46 22.21
CA SER A 187 6.31 -5.21 21.37
C SER A 187 7.14 -6.21 22.19
N GLY A 188 6.61 -6.69 23.32
CA GLY A 188 7.31 -7.64 24.21
C GLY A 188 7.66 -9.00 23.58
N CYS A 189 7.24 -9.21 22.34
CA CYS A 189 7.47 -10.38 21.51
C CYS A 189 8.60 -10.07 20.52
N CYS A 190 9.58 -10.98 20.39
CA CYS A 190 10.59 -11.01 19.31
C CYS A 190 11.63 -9.86 19.23
N GLY A 191 11.89 -9.13 20.33
CA GLY A 191 12.96 -8.12 20.37
C GLY A 191 12.62 -6.75 19.78
N TRP A 192 11.40 -6.58 19.28
CA TRP A 192 10.94 -5.34 18.67
C TRP A 192 10.89 -4.19 19.71
N THR A 193 11.46 -3.01 19.43
CA THR A 193 11.42 -1.89 20.39
C THR A 193 10.02 -1.33 20.56
N MET A 194 9.68 -1.00 21.81
CA MET A 194 8.48 -0.24 22.12
C MET A 194 8.61 1.16 21.51
N HIS A 195 7.87 1.43 20.45
CA HIS A 195 7.85 2.76 19.84
C HIS A 195 6.98 3.75 20.64
N GLY A 196 6.20 3.27 21.61
CA GLY A 196 5.37 4.08 22.52
C GLY A 196 4.25 4.87 21.81
N VAL A 197 4.13 4.71 20.50
CA VAL A 197 3.11 5.31 19.63
C VAL A 197 2.82 4.36 18.48
N ASN A 198 1.58 4.39 17.99
CA ASN A 198 1.17 3.69 16.78
C ASN A 198 1.62 4.42 15.52
N LEU A 199 2.31 3.72 14.61
CA LEU A 199 3.08 4.39 13.56
C LEU A 199 2.24 4.93 12.40
N TRP A 200 1.04 4.39 12.17
CA TRP A 200 0.15 4.85 11.09
C TRP A 200 -0.75 6.03 11.48
N GLN A 201 -0.59 6.59 12.67
CA GLN A 201 -1.31 7.80 13.08
C GLN A 201 -1.05 8.96 12.09
N PRO A 202 -2.09 9.48 11.40
CA PRO A 202 -1.90 10.50 10.35
C PRO A 202 -1.29 11.81 10.86
N MET A 203 -1.61 12.15 12.11
CA MET A 203 -1.28 13.43 12.76
C MET A 203 0.07 13.43 13.49
N LEU A 204 0.87 12.36 13.38
CA LEU A 204 2.19 12.34 13.98
C LEU A 204 3.08 13.43 13.38
N ASP A 205 3.80 14.11 14.27
CA ASP A 205 4.66 15.23 13.91
C ASP A 205 5.90 14.74 13.16
N ALA A 206 5.93 14.99 11.85
CA ALA A 206 7.02 14.65 10.94
C ALA A 206 8.35 15.40 11.24
N SER A 207 8.33 16.41 12.11
CA SER A 207 9.50 17.21 12.47
C SER A 207 10.25 16.70 13.71
N LYS A 208 9.65 15.79 14.48
CA LYS A 208 10.27 15.24 15.70
C LYS A 208 11.35 14.22 15.39
N THR A 209 12.30 14.09 16.32
CA THR A 209 13.38 13.09 16.32
C THR A 209 13.55 12.44 17.70
N PRO A 210 13.77 11.11 17.79
CA PRO A 210 13.51 10.15 16.73
C PRO A 210 12.01 10.16 16.37
N THR A 211 11.68 9.91 15.10
CA THR A 211 10.29 9.68 14.69
C THR A 211 10.11 8.20 14.36
N TYR A 212 8.87 7.74 14.31
CA TYR A 212 8.51 6.40 13.88
C TYR A 212 7.28 6.46 12.93
N ALA A 213 6.97 7.66 12.43
CA ALA A 213 5.66 7.95 11.85
C ALA A 213 5.53 7.48 10.38
N LEU A 214 4.98 6.27 10.19
CA LEU A 214 4.75 5.66 8.87
C LEU A 214 3.75 6.43 8.01
N ALA A 215 2.67 6.98 8.57
CA ALA A 215 1.71 7.74 7.77
C ALA A 215 2.30 9.03 7.18
N PRO A 216 2.96 9.92 7.97
CA PRO A 216 3.73 11.04 7.41
C PRO A 216 4.85 10.63 6.46
N PHE A 217 5.56 9.54 6.75
CA PHE A 217 6.61 9.01 5.86
C PHE A 217 6.02 8.57 4.51
N ALA A 218 4.93 7.82 4.52
CA ALA A 218 4.23 7.39 3.32
C ALA A 218 3.76 8.57 2.46
N ARG A 219 3.16 9.60 3.08
CA ARG A 219 2.81 10.85 2.38
C ARG A 219 4.03 11.47 1.70
N ARG A 220 5.16 11.57 2.41
CA ARG A 220 6.40 12.14 1.87
C ARG A 220 6.91 11.33 0.68
N MET A 221 6.94 10.01 0.78
CA MET A 221 7.42 9.11 -0.28
C MET A 221 6.52 9.16 -1.51
N MET A 222 5.20 9.11 -1.33
CA MET A 222 4.24 9.27 -2.44
C MET A 222 4.48 10.59 -3.18
N TYR A 223 4.57 11.70 -2.45
CA TYR A 223 4.77 13.02 -3.06
C TYR A 223 6.11 13.11 -3.81
N LEU A 224 7.21 12.72 -3.18
CA LEU A 224 8.54 12.82 -3.80
C LEU A 224 8.69 11.87 -4.99
N GLY A 225 8.17 10.64 -4.89
CA GLY A 225 8.20 9.67 -5.98
C GLY A 225 7.44 10.17 -7.22
N LEU A 226 6.22 10.69 -7.02
CA LEU A 226 5.45 11.31 -8.10
C LEU A 226 6.13 12.57 -8.66
N LYS A 227 6.77 13.37 -7.79
CA LYS A 227 7.49 14.57 -8.21
C LYS A 227 8.67 14.22 -9.12
N GLN A 228 9.39 13.15 -8.79
CA GLN A 228 10.48 12.64 -9.61
C GLN A 228 9.99 12.14 -10.97
N ILE A 229 8.89 11.38 -11.02
CA ILE A 229 8.28 10.94 -12.29
C ILE A 229 7.88 12.15 -13.16
N LEU A 230 7.24 13.15 -12.56
CA LEU A 230 6.86 14.37 -13.31
C LEU A 230 8.07 15.13 -13.85
N ALA A 231 9.19 15.12 -13.11
CA ALA A 231 10.43 15.76 -13.55
C ALA A 231 11.08 15.08 -14.76
N THR A 232 10.77 13.81 -15.06
CA THR A 232 11.22 13.13 -16.28
C THR A 232 10.34 13.44 -17.50
N GLY A 233 9.29 14.25 -17.33
CA GLY A 233 8.31 14.57 -18.37
C GLY A 233 7.20 13.52 -18.50
N LYS A 234 7.22 12.45 -17.70
CA LYS A 234 6.16 11.43 -17.65
C LYS A 234 5.01 11.84 -16.74
N LYS A 235 3.85 11.21 -16.92
CA LYS A 235 2.62 11.49 -16.19
C LYS A 235 2.16 10.25 -15.41
N PRO A 236 2.15 10.31 -14.06
CA PRO A 236 1.67 9.19 -13.27
C PRO A 236 0.19 8.89 -13.53
N ARG A 237 -0.13 7.61 -13.73
CA ARG A 237 -1.48 7.04 -13.72
C ARG A 237 -1.61 6.16 -12.48
N ILE A 238 -2.31 6.65 -11.46
CA ILE A 238 -2.43 5.96 -10.18
C ILE A 238 -3.40 4.78 -10.33
N LEU A 239 -2.89 3.56 -10.25
CA LEU A 239 -3.71 2.35 -10.31
C LEU A 239 -4.57 2.21 -9.06
N GLY A 240 -3.98 2.53 -7.90
CA GLY A 240 -4.67 2.59 -6.61
C GLY A 240 -3.72 2.41 -5.44
N LEU A 241 -4.32 2.24 -4.27
CA LEU A 241 -3.68 1.84 -3.01
C LEU A 241 -4.26 0.52 -2.54
N GLU A 242 -3.45 -0.52 -2.46
CA GLU A 242 -3.81 -1.72 -1.70
C GLU A 242 -3.46 -1.50 -0.22
N TRP A 243 -4.48 -1.53 0.64
CA TRP A 243 -4.35 -1.36 2.09
C TRP A 243 -4.65 -2.67 2.80
N ASN A 244 -3.67 -3.18 3.54
CA ASN A 244 -3.84 -4.38 4.35
C ASN A 244 -3.23 -4.15 5.73
N GLN A 245 -4.04 -3.58 6.61
CA GLN A 245 -3.77 -3.48 8.03
C GLN A 245 -5.12 -3.29 8.73
N TRP A 246 -5.36 -4.08 9.77
CA TRP A 246 -6.48 -3.90 10.70
C TRP A 246 -6.29 -4.68 12.01
N GLU A 247 -5.42 -5.69 11.99
CA GLU A 247 -5.26 -6.70 13.05
C GLU A 247 -4.91 -6.05 14.39
N ALA A 248 -4.06 -5.02 14.38
CA ALA A 248 -3.67 -4.30 15.60
C ALA A 248 -4.86 -3.53 16.22
N GLU A 249 -5.78 -3.00 15.41
CA GLU A 249 -6.98 -2.31 15.91
C GLU A 249 -7.94 -3.26 16.64
N ALA A 250 -7.94 -4.53 16.24
CA ALA A 250 -8.86 -5.55 16.72
C ALA A 250 -8.24 -6.46 17.80
N ALA A 251 -6.93 -6.36 18.04
CA ALA A 251 -6.23 -7.14 19.04
C ALA A 251 -6.73 -6.84 20.46
N PRO A 252 -6.96 -7.85 21.31
CA PRO A 252 -7.42 -7.66 22.68
C PRO A 252 -6.27 -7.19 23.59
N LEU A 253 -5.79 -5.96 23.40
CA LEU A 253 -4.75 -5.40 24.26
C LEU A 253 -5.42 -4.79 25.51
N ASN A 254 -5.27 -5.45 26.66
CA ASN A 254 -5.73 -5.01 27.99
C ASN A 254 -7.24 -4.63 28.11
N THR A 255 -7.68 -4.22 29.30
CA THR A 255 -9.09 -3.96 29.64
C THR A 255 -9.78 -2.85 28.83
N ALA A 256 -9.06 -2.12 27.95
CA ALA A 256 -9.59 -1.00 27.17
C ALA A 256 -9.52 -1.17 25.62
N GLY A 257 -8.79 -2.16 25.08
CA GLY A 257 -8.16 -2.07 23.76
C GLY A 257 -8.82 -2.69 22.52
N ASN A 258 -10.07 -3.15 22.53
CA ASN A 258 -10.76 -3.48 21.26
C ASN A 258 -11.91 -2.51 20.94
N ALA A 259 -12.72 -2.15 21.93
CA ALA A 259 -13.92 -1.35 21.70
C ALA A 259 -13.59 0.13 21.45
N THR A 260 -12.46 0.64 21.95
CA THR A 260 -12.07 2.04 21.79
C THR A 260 -11.38 2.32 20.47
N THR A 261 -10.41 1.49 20.09
CA THR A 261 -9.68 1.52 18.81
C THR A 261 -10.65 1.35 17.65
N ILE A 262 -11.46 0.28 17.66
CA ILE A 262 -12.51 0.02 16.64
C ILE A 262 -13.52 1.17 16.55
N ARG A 263 -13.92 1.77 17.69
CA ARG A 263 -14.86 2.91 17.68
C ARG A 263 -14.29 4.15 17.00
N ARG A 264 -12.97 4.37 17.08
CA ARG A 264 -12.27 5.51 16.47
C ARG A 264 -11.76 5.22 15.06
N ALA A 265 -11.57 3.95 14.71
CA ALA A 265 -11.09 3.50 13.41
C ALA A 265 -11.77 4.21 12.21
N PRO A 266 -13.11 4.42 12.15
CA PRO A 266 -13.72 5.17 11.05
C PRO A 266 -13.12 6.56 10.83
N GLN A 267 -12.85 7.30 11.91
CA GLN A 267 -12.28 8.64 11.81
C GLN A 267 -10.78 8.58 11.49
N ASN A 268 -10.05 7.66 12.12
CA ASN A 268 -8.61 7.52 11.93
C ASN A 268 -8.27 7.11 10.48
N TYR A 269 -8.98 6.10 9.93
CA TYR A 269 -8.82 5.70 8.53
C TYR A 269 -9.26 6.78 7.54
N ALA A 270 -10.31 7.55 7.86
CA ALA A 270 -10.73 8.67 7.02
C ALA A 270 -9.64 9.75 6.95
N GLN A 271 -9.02 10.09 8.07
CA GLN A 271 -7.87 10.98 8.13
C GLN A 271 -6.67 10.40 7.39
N LEU A 272 -6.38 9.11 7.56
CA LEU A 272 -5.28 8.44 6.88
C LEU A 272 -5.42 8.52 5.35
N PHE A 273 -6.53 8.02 4.80
CA PHE A 273 -6.74 8.00 3.36
C PHE A 273 -6.85 9.41 2.75
N SER A 274 -7.53 10.34 3.43
CA SER A 274 -7.57 11.74 2.96
C SER A 274 -6.19 12.38 2.92
N SER A 275 -5.32 12.06 3.88
CA SER A 275 -3.95 12.57 3.91
C SER A 275 -3.10 12.03 2.73
N PHE A 276 -3.35 10.79 2.28
CA PHE A 276 -2.73 10.23 1.08
C PHE A 276 -3.27 10.88 -0.20
N PHE A 277 -4.59 11.10 -0.30
CA PHE A 277 -5.17 11.86 -1.42
C PHE A 277 -4.59 13.28 -1.50
N ALA A 278 -4.39 13.92 -0.35
CA ALA A 278 -3.78 15.25 -0.28
C ALA A 278 -2.31 15.25 -0.71
N ALA A 279 -1.55 14.18 -0.46
CA ALA A 279 -0.17 14.05 -0.94
C ALA A 279 -0.08 13.89 -2.47
N VAL A 280 -1.04 13.18 -3.07
CA VAL A 280 -1.13 12.98 -4.52
C VAL A 280 -1.79 14.17 -5.24
N GLY A 281 -2.64 14.93 -4.54
CA GLY A 281 -3.45 16.00 -5.11
C GLY A 281 -4.71 15.51 -5.85
N SER A 282 -5.09 14.25 -5.66
CA SER A 282 -6.28 13.65 -6.29
C SER A 282 -6.77 12.44 -5.48
N THR A 283 -8.06 12.14 -5.57
CA THR A 283 -8.61 10.87 -5.07
C THR A 283 -8.26 9.75 -6.06
N PHE A 284 -7.93 8.58 -5.53
CA PHE A 284 -7.59 7.39 -6.32
C PHE A 284 -8.22 6.14 -5.69
N PRO A 285 -8.35 5.03 -6.43
CA PRO A 285 -8.91 3.79 -5.88
C PRO A 285 -8.13 3.31 -4.65
N VAL A 286 -8.85 2.92 -3.60
CA VAL A 286 -8.34 2.28 -2.39
C VAL A 286 -8.98 0.90 -2.27
N MET A 287 -8.14 -0.11 -2.32
CA MET A 287 -8.46 -1.53 -2.31
C MET A 287 -8.11 -2.05 -0.91
N ILE A 288 -9.11 -2.20 -0.07
CA ILE A 288 -8.95 -2.60 1.32
C ILE A 288 -9.01 -4.13 1.37
N VAL A 289 -7.97 -4.79 1.86
CA VAL A 289 -8.03 -6.23 2.14
C VAL A 289 -9.07 -6.46 3.21
N LYS A 290 -10.07 -7.28 2.89
CA LYS A 290 -11.17 -7.56 3.81
C LYS A 290 -10.60 -8.28 5.05
N PRO A 291 -10.92 -7.83 6.27
CA PRO A 291 -10.55 -8.55 7.48
C PRO A 291 -11.09 -9.98 7.45
N LEU A 292 -10.20 -10.97 7.49
CA LEU A 292 -10.53 -12.41 7.47
C LEU A 292 -9.70 -13.25 8.45
N SER A 293 -8.51 -12.76 8.83
CA SER A 293 -7.63 -13.40 9.82
C SER A 293 -8.19 -13.28 11.24
N VAL A 294 -7.55 -13.99 12.17
CA VAL A 294 -7.68 -13.69 13.59
C VAL A 294 -6.73 -12.54 13.95
N ALA A 295 -7.05 -11.76 14.98
CA ALA A 295 -6.12 -10.71 15.44
C ALA A 295 -4.87 -11.36 16.07
N TYR A 296 -3.76 -10.62 16.15
CA TYR A 296 -2.54 -11.09 16.81
C TYR A 296 -2.47 -10.56 18.24
N ASP A 297 -2.17 -11.41 19.24
CA ASP A 297 -2.05 -11.01 20.63
C ASP A 297 -0.57 -10.84 21.00
N ASN A 298 -0.15 -9.58 21.03
CA ASN A 298 1.22 -9.23 21.37
C ASN A 298 1.59 -9.51 22.84
N VAL A 299 0.62 -9.65 23.75
CA VAL A 299 0.87 -9.90 25.19
C VAL A 299 1.30 -11.35 25.42
N THR A 300 0.65 -12.28 24.73
CA THR A 300 0.97 -13.71 24.84
C THR A 300 2.03 -14.17 23.84
N ASN A 301 2.55 -13.26 23.00
CA ASN A 301 3.44 -13.58 21.87
C ASN A 301 2.84 -14.71 21.00
N GLY A 302 1.54 -14.57 20.69
CA GLY A 302 0.75 -15.66 20.13
C GLY A 302 -0.43 -15.17 19.31
N ILE A 303 -1.05 -16.12 18.62
CA ILE A 303 -2.29 -15.91 17.88
C ILE A 303 -3.37 -15.49 18.88
N ALA A 304 -3.97 -14.30 18.73
CA ALA A 304 -5.02 -13.90 19.65
C ALA A 304 -6.19 -14.88 19.52
N PRO A 305 -6.87 -15.21 20.63
CA PRO A 305 -8.11 -15.96 20.53
C PRO A 305 -9.06 -15.22 19.60
N TYR A 306 -9.53 -15.93 18.58
CA TYR A 306 -10.44 -15.42 17.56
C TYR A 306 -11.61 -14.66 18.21
N ASN A 307 -11.70 -13.35 17.94
CA ASN A 307 -12.79 -12.51 18.41
C ASN A 307 -13.70 -12.16 17.22
N PRO A 308 -14.76 -12.95 16.96
CA PRO A 308 -15.64 -12.73 15.82
C PRO A 308 -16.33 -11.36 15.86
N ALA A 309 -16.60 -10.82 17.05
CA ALA A 309 -17.22 -9.51 17.19
C ALA A 309 -16.28 -8.36 16.78
N ALA A 310 -14.98 -8.47 17.08
CA ALA A 310 -13.99 -7.48 16.65
C ALA A 310 -13.79 -7.53 15.13
N LEU A 311 -13.68 -8.75 14.56
CA LEU A 311 -13.63 -8.97 13.11
C LEU A 311 -14.83 -8.36 12.40
N GLU A 312 -16.05 -8.70 12.83
CA GLU A 312 -17.28 -8.17 12.25
C GLU A 312 -17.34 -6.64 12.37
N SER A 313 -16.86 -6.08 13.48
CA SER A 313 -16.84 -4.64 13.67
C SER A 313 -15.86 -3.95 12.72
N MET A 314 -14.66 -4.49 12.49
CA MET A 314 -13.72 -3.94 11.52
C MET A 314 -14.21 -4.09 10.07
N GLN A 315 -14.87 -5.22 9.74
CA GLN A 315 -15.55 -5.36 8.46
C GLN A 315 -16.64 -4.30 8.27
N LYS A 316 -17.39 -3.93 9.32
CA LYS A 316 -18.37 -2.83 9.28
C LYS A 316 -17.70 -1.46 9.11
N VAL A 317 -16.56 -1.22 9.77
CA VAL A 317 -15.80 0.02 9.60
C VAL A 317 -15.43 0.22 8.13
N PHE A 318 -14.78 -0.77 7.51
CA PHE A 318 -14.39 -0.69 6.10
C PHE A 318 -15.58 -0.77 5.13
N GLY A 319 -16.60 -1.55 5.45
CA GLY A 319 -17.86 -1.58 4.71
C GLY A 319 -18.50 -0.20 4.62
N GLY A 320 -18.43 0.59 5.70
CA GLY A 320 -18.91 1.97 5.71
C GLY A 320 -18.18 2.89 4.71
N PHE A 321 -16.88 2.71 4.47
CA PHE A 321 -16.15 3.47 3.44
C PHE A 321 -16.61 3.10 2.03
N ILE A 322 -16.86 1.81 1.79
CA ILE A 322 -17.31 1.28 0.49
C ILE A 322 -18.74 1.74 0.20
N GLU A 323 -19.64 1.65 1.18
CA GLU A 323 -21.02 2.15 1.06
C GLU A 323 -21.05 3.66 0.83
N ALA A 324 -20.15 4.39 1.48
CA ALA A 324 -20.02 5.83 1.34
C ALA A 324 -19.53 6.26 -0.06
N ASN A 325 -18.56 5.53 -0.64
CA ASN A 325 -18.01 5.85 -1.94
C ASN A 325 -17.38 4.63 -2.64
N SER A 326 -18.21 3.80 -3.25
CA SER A 326 -17.80 2.58 -3.96
C SER A 326 -16.99 2.82 -5.24
N ARG A 327 -16.87 4.06 -5.69
CA ARG A 327 -15.96 4.43 -6.79
C ARG A 327 -14.51 4.60 -6.32
N VAL A 328 -14.33 4.89 -5.03
CA VAL A 328 -13.01 5.09 -4.43
C VAL A 328 -12.62 3.87 -3.62
N PHE A 329 -13.51 3.35 -2.77
CA PHE A 329 -13.20 2.24 -1.87
C PHE A 329 -13.80 0.94 -2.36
N SER A 330 -13.03 -0.15 -2.25
CA SER A 330 -13.48 -1.51 -2.55
C SER A 330 -12.84 -2.50 -1.59
N PHE A 331 -13.45 -3.68 -1.45
CA PHE A 331 -12.82 -4.81 -0.78
C PHE A 331 -12.04 -5.67 -1.77
N VAL A 332 -10.85 -6.08 -1.33
CA VAL A 332 -10.14 -7.26 -1.83
C VAL A 332 -10.49 -8.41 -0.89
N ASP A 333 -11.44 -9.24 -1.29
CA ASP A 333 -12.04 -10.27 -0.43
C ASP A 333 -11.43 -11.66 -0.71
N ALA A 334 -10.43 -12.06 0.09
CA ALA A 334 -9.74 -13.34 -0.10
C ALA A 334 -10.64 -14.57 0.06
N SER A 335 -11.86 -14.43 0.59
CA SER A 335 -12.85 -15.53 0.55
C SER A 335 -13.34 -15.89 -0.86
N LYS A 336 -12.98 -15.06 -1.85
CA LYS A 336 -13.20 -15.31 -3.28
C LYS A 336 -11.95 -15.86 -3.99
N SER A 337 -10.84 -16.01 -3.27
CA SER A 337 -9.64 -16.63 -3.84
C SER A 337 -9.85 -18.13 -4.04
N PRO A 338 -9.13 -18.77 -4.98
CA PRO A 338 -9.18 -20.22 -5.17
C PRO A 338 -8.78 -21.02 -3.92
N ASP A 339 -7.97 -20.43 -3.03
CA ASP A 339 -7.41 -21.10 -1.85
C ASP A 339 -8.36 -21.05 -0.64
N TRP A 340 -9.47 -20.30 -0.73
CA TRP A 340 -10.47 -20.27 0.33
C TRP A 340 -11.23 -21.59 0.43
N ASN A 341 -11.07 -22.28 1.55
CA ASN A 341 -11.74 -23.57 1.81
C ASN A 341 -12.90 -23.47 2.84
N GLY A 342 -13.10 -22.31 3.45
CA GLY A 342 -14.16 -22.06 4.44
C GLY A 342 -14.00 -22.79 5.78
N ARG A 343 -12.87 -23.44 6.04
CA ARG A 343 -12.61 -24.24 7.25
C ARG A 343 -11.66 -23.51 8.20
N PRO A 344 -12.11 -23.09 9.39
CA PRO A 344 -11.24 -22.45 10.37
C PRO A 344 -10.18 -23.42 10.93
N PRO A 345 -9.08 -22.91 11.52
CA PRO A 345 -8.77 -21.49 11.71
C PRO A 345 -8.10 -20.82 10.49
N GLY A 346 -7.48 -21.60 9.60
CA GLY A 346 -6.65 -21.04 8.52
C GLY A 346 -7.40 -20.77 7.20
N PHE A 347 -8.61 -21.27 7.04
CA PHE A 347 -9.46 -21.07 5.86
C PHE A 347 -8.77 -21.39 4.52
N GLY A 348 -7.66 -22.14 4.53
CA GLY A 348 -6.78 -22.37 3.39
C GLY A 348 -5.88 -21.18 3.04
N ILE A 349 -6.40 -19.96 3.09
CA ILE A 349 -5.69 -18.72 2.76
C ILE A 349 -4.61 -18.30 3.76
N PHE A 350 -4.61 -18.85 4.97
CA PHE A 350 -3.56 -18.67 5.98
C PHE A 350 -2.70 -19.93 6.16
N ASP A 351 -3.12 -21.06 5.59
CA ASP A 351 -2.41 -22.33 5.62
C ASP A 351 -1.43 -22.39 4.44
N GLY A 352 -0.26 -22.99 4.61
CA GLY A 352 0.73 -23.11 3.53
C GLY A 352 0.13 -23.65 2.24
N GLY A 353 0.11 -22.80 1.21
CA GLY A 353 -0.44 -23.11 -0.11
C GLY A 353 0.58 -23.80 -1.02
N THR A 354 0.34 -23.79 -2.33
CA THR A 354 1.27 -24.40 -3.30
C THR A 354 2.62 -23.69 -3.36
N LEU A 355 2.61 -22.38 -3.11
CA LEU A 355 3.82 -21.55 -2.99
C LEU A 355 4.37 -21.54 -1.56
N GLY A 356 3.65 -22.11 -0.60
CA GLY A 356 4.01 -22.14 0.82
C GLY A 356 3.64 -20.86 1.58
N GLY A 357 4.27 -20.67 2.73
CA GLY A 357 4.03 -19.53 3.61
C GLY A 357 2.83 -19.65 4.53
N GLY A 358 2.44 -18.50 5.10
CA GLY A 358 1.37 -18.41 6.08
C GLY A 358 1.73 -18.98 7.46
N ASP A 359 0.91 -18.68 8.45
CA ASP A 359 1.08 -19.13 9.84
C ASP A 359 -0.17 -19.83 10.41
N GLY A 360 -1.13 -20.15 9.54
CA GLY A 360 -2.39 -20.79 9.87
C GLY A 360 -3.44 -19.88 10.50
N SER A 361 -3.20 -18.56 10.62
CA SER A 361 -4.14 -17.70 11.37
C SER A 361 -4.16 -16.19 11.07
N VAL A 362 -3.00 -15.56 10.85
CA VAL A 362 -2.84 -14.11 10.72
C VAL A 362 -2.26 -13.75 9.36
N HIS A 363 -1.15 -14.41 8.98
CA HIS A 363 -0.42 -14.08 7.77
C HIS A 363 -0.94 -14.92 6.61
N TYR A 364 -1.45 -14.25 5.58
CA TYR A 364 -1.89 -14.91 4.34
C TYR A 364 -0.73 -15.64 3.67
N ASN A 365 -0.97 -16.85 3.14
CA ASN A 365 0.01 -17.63 2.39
C ASN A 365 0.44 -16.95 1.08
N LEU A 366 1.49 -17.48 0.43
CA LEU A 366 2.04 -16.86 -0.79
C LEU A 366 1.08 -16.90 -1.99
N ASP A 367 0.25 -17.94 -2.12
CA ASP A 367 -0.77 -18.02 -3.17
C ASP A 367 -1.82 -16.91 -3.03
N THR A 368 -2.23 -16.60 -1.80
CA THR A 368 -3.17 -15.51 -1.51
C THR A 368 -2.51 -14.15 -1.71
N GLN A 369 -1.24 -13.98 -1.34
CA GLN A 369 -0.47 -12.77 -1.66
C GLN A 369 -0.35 -12.56 -3.18
N LYS A 370 -0.17 -13.64 -3.94
CA LYS A 370 -0.19 -13.58 -5.41
C LYS A 370 -1.54 -13.11 -5.92
N TRP A 371 -2.61 -13.70 -5.39
CA TRP A 371 -3.97 -13.29 -5.73
C TRP A 371 -4.23 -11.80 -5.41
N PHE A 372 -3.75 -11.29 -4.27
CA PHE A 372 -3.83 -9.86 -3.93
C PHE A 372 -3.12 -8.98 -4.96
N GLY A 373 -1.88 -9.32 -5.32
CA GLY A 373 -1.13 -8.58 -6.35
C GLY A 373 -1.85 -8.56 -7.70
N GLU A 374 -2.54 -9.64 -8.08
CA GLU A 374 -3.38 -9.69 -9.27
C GLU A 374 -4.64 -8.81 -9.13
N GLN A 375 -5.30 -8.82 -7.96
CA GLN A 375 -6.46 -7.97 -7.70
C GLN A 375 -6.11 -6.48 -7.74
N ALA A 376 -4.93 -6.09 -7.25
CA ALA A 376 -4.44 -4.71 -7.31
C ALA A 376 -4.36 -4.16 -8.75
N LEU A 377 -4.18 -5.05 -9.72
CA LEU A 377 -4.06 -4.71 -11.14
C LEU A 377 -5.35 -4.97 -11.93
N ALA A 378 -6.29 -5.74 -11.38
CA ALA A 378 -7.43 -6.32 -12.10
C ALA A 378 -8.33 -5.27 -12.77
N ALA A 379 -8.55 -4.10 -12.15
CA ALA A 379 -9.38 -3.06 -12.75
C ALA A 379 -8.76 -2.47 -14.04
N CYS A 380 -7.43 -2.37 -14.09
CA CYS A 380 -6.69 -1.81 -15.22
C CYS A 380 -6.36 -2.89 -16.27
N LEU A 381 -5.87 -4.05 -15.85
CA LEU A 381 -5.49 -5.14 -16.76
C LEU A 381 -6.68 -5.97 -17.25
N GLY A 382 -7.74 -6.07 -16.44
CA GLY A 382 -8.95 -6.85 -16.73
C GLY A 382 -9.86 -6.22 -17.78
N GLN A 383 -11.09 -6.77 -17.88
CA GLN A 383 -12.04 -6.44 -18.95
C GLN A 383 -12.53 -4.99 -18.92
N SER A 384 -12.62 -4.38 -17.74
CA SER A 384 -13.04 -2.98 -17.60
C SER A 384 -12.03 -2.01 -18.21
N ARG A 385 -10.73 -2.37 -18.23
CA ARG A 385 -9.63 -1.52 -18.70
C ARG A 385 -9.63 -0.12 -18.09
N VAL A 386 -10.18 0.02 -16.88
CA VAL A 386 -10.27 1.30 -16.17
C VAL A 386 -9.05 1.41 -15.28
N CYS A 387 -8.08 2.19 -15.72
CA CYS A 387 -6.93 2.58 -14.90
C CYS A 387 -7.29 3.91 -14.19
N GLY A 388 -6.75 4.14 -12.98
CA GLY A 388 -7.20 5.24 -12.12
C GLY A 388 -6.79 6.65 -12.60
N PRO A 389 -6.73 7.66 -11.73
CA PRO A 389 -6.56 9.05 -12.17
C PRO A 389 -5.17 9.30 -12.76
N ARG A 390 -5.12 10.21 -13.74
CA ARG A 390 -3.87 10.80 -14.24
C ARG A 390 -3.48 11.96 -13.34
N VAL A 391 -2.21 12.04 -12.96
CA VAL A 391 -1.66 13.15 -12.18
C VAL A 391 -0.87 14.06 -13.11
N ASP A 392 -1.38 15.27 -13.30
CA ASP A 392 -0.75 16.28 -14.16
C ASP A 392 0.25 17.14 -13.42
N ASN A 393 -0.10 17.47 -12.18
CA ASN A 393 0.63 18.36 -11.29
C ASN A 393 0.45 17.86 -9.85
N LEU A 394 1.41 18.17 -8.99
CA LEU A 394 1.34 17.91 -7.56
C LEU A 394 0.96 19.17 -6.78
N PRO A 395 0.46 19.01 -5.54
CA PRO A 395 0.33 20.11 -4.60
C PRO A 395 1.65 20.89 -4.47
N ARG A 396 1.56 22.22 -4.37
CA ARG A 396 2.76 23.08 -4.21
C ARG A 396 3.55 22.77 -2.95
N ARG A 397 2.89 22.26 -1.92
CA ARG A 397 3.48 21.82 -0.65
C ARG A 397 2.76 20.56 -0.21
N LEU A 398 3.49 19.64 0.42
CA LEU A 398 2.88 18.58 1.20
C LEU A 398 2.10 19.22 2.36
N PRO A 399 0.82 18.87 2.55
CA PRO A 399 0.12 19.19 3.77
C PRO A 399 0.79 18.44 4.92
N ASN A 400 1.16 19.17 5.99
CA ASN A 400 1.73 18.61 7.22
C ASN A 400 0.76 17.62 7.86
#